data_AF-A0A2G6ETV9-F1
#
_entry.id   AF-A0A2G6ETV9-F1
#
_cell.length_a   1.000
_cell.length_b   1.000
_cell.length_c   1.000
_cell.angle_alpha   90.00
_cell.angle_beta   90.00
_cell.angle_gamma   90.00
#
_symmetry.space_group_name_H-M   'P 1'
#
loop_
_entity.id
_entity.type
_entity.pdbx_description
1 polymer ?
#
loop_
_entity_poly.entity_id
_entity_poly.type
_entity_poly.pdbx_seq_one_letter_code
_entity_poly.pdbx_strand_id
1 'polypeptide(L)'
;DDQAKWFPEGSLADLPDIEADRSAYPIVGWALEPGDAVFFHMLTLHSSKGSANTRRAFSVRFLGDDITHAPRPWVTSPEFPGLAERLPAGAPMHDDDLFPVLYRQSN
;
A
#
# COMPACT_ATOMS: atom_id res chain seq x y z
N ASP A 1 19.06 12.96 6.37
CA ASP A 1 19.29 11.59 6.89
C ASP A 1 18.00 10.84 7.22
N ASP A 2 17.01 10.85 6.32
CA ASP A 2 15.72 10.17 6.52
C ASP A 2 15.67 8.84 5.75
N GLN A 3 16.70 8.02 5.90
CA GLN A 3 16.68 6.66 5.37
C GLN A 3 15.78 5.79 6.24
N ALA A 4 14.74 5.20 5.64
CA ALA A 4 13.89 4.23 6.32
C ALA A 4 14.72 2.99 6.69
N LYS A 5 15.15 2.91 7.96
CA LYS A 5 15.98 1.80 8.51
C LYS A 5 15.24 0.46 8.64
N TRP A 6 14.09 0.30 7.99
CA TRP A 6 13.22 -0.88 8.13
C TRP A 6 13.62 -2.03 7.22
N PHE A 7 14.42 -1.74 6.20
CA PHE A 7 14.84 -2.72 5.21
C PHE A 7 16.35 -2.98 5.36
N PRO A 8 16.80 -4.26 5.31
CA PRO A 8 18.22 -4.55 5.16
C PRO A 8 18.79 -3.81 3.95
N GLU A 9 20.01 -3.31 4.06
CA GLU A 9 20.69 -2.62 2.97
C GLU A 9 20.72 -3.51 1.70
N GLY A 10 20.34 -2.92 0.56
CA GLY A 10 20.27 -3.64 -0.73
C GLY A 10 19.04 -4.55 -0.92
N SER A 11 18.08 -4.58 0.00
CA SER A 11 16.88 -5.43 -0.14
C SER A 11 15.78 -4.84 -1.03
N LEU A 12 15.83 -3.53 -1.32
CA LEU A 12 14.93 -2.85 -2.24
C LEU A 12 15.73 -2.02 -3.24
N ALA A 13 15.23 -1.91 -4.47
CA ALA A 13 15.79 -0.99 -5.46
C ALA A 13 15.53 0.46 -5.04
N ASP A 14 16.49 1.33 -5.28
CA ASP A 14 16.30 2.77 -5.10
C ASP A 14 15.21 3.28 -6.04
N LEU A 15 14.48 4.30 -5.59
CA LEU A 15 13.57 5.00 -6.47
C LEU A 15 14.36 5.69 -7.58
N PRO A 16 13.89 5.64 -8.84
CA PRO A 16 14.49 6.44 -9.88
C PRO A 16 14.39 7.94 -9.53
N ASP A 17 15.35 8.74 -10.00
CA ASP A 17 15.26 10.19 -9.90
C ASP A 17 14.19 10.70 -10.87
N ILE A 18 12.94 10.72 -10.39
CA ILE A 18 11.78 11.18 -11.14
C ILE A 18 11.90 12.66 -11.51
N GLU A 19 12.57 13.47 -10.68
CA GLU A 19 12.65 14.92 -10.88
C GLU A 19 13.72 15.32 -11.90
N ALA A 20 14.75 14.49 -12.12
CA ALA A 20 15.75 14.73 -13.16
C ALA A 20 15.14 14.77 -14.58
N ASP A 21 14.17 13.90 -14.88
CA ASP A 21 13.39 13.94 -16.13
C ASP A 21 11.99 13.35 -15.93
N ARG A 22 11.04 14.22 -15.57
CA ARG A 22 9.64 13.84 -15.39
C ARG A 22 8.97 13.37 -16.67
N SER A 23 9.46 13.78 -17.84
CA SER A 23 8.86 13.43 -19.13
C SER A 23 9.14 11.99 -19.55
N ALA A 24 10.17 11.38 -18.95
CA ALA A 24 10.49 9.96 -19.14
C ALA A 24 9.46 9.00 -18.52
N TYR A 25 8.55 9.51 -17.67
CA TYR A 25 7.59 8.68 -16.93
C TYR A 25 6.14 9.11 -17.22
N PRO A 26 5.18 8.17 -17.28
CA PRO A 26 3.76 8.49 -17.44
C PRO A 26 3.15 8.97 -16.12
N ILE A 27 3.52 10.19 -15.68
CA ILE A 27 3.04 10.77 -14.43
C ILE A 27 1.65 11.36 -14.65
N VAL A 28 0.66 10.80 -13.98
CA VAL A 28 -0.73 11.25 -14.02
C VAL A 28 -1.17 11.79 -12.67
N GLY A 29 -2.15 12.70 -12.67
CA GLY A 29 -2.69 13.29 -11.46
C GLY A 29 -3.99 14.03 -11.73
N TRP A 30 -4.81 14.15 -10.69
CA TRP A 30 -6.16 14.70 -10.79
C TRP A 30 -6.42 15.71 -9.67
N ALA A 31 -7.18 16.76 -9.99
CA ALA A 31 -7.85 17.55 -8.97
C ALA A 31 -9.09 16.76 -8.53
N LEU A 32 -9.22 16.53 -7.22
CA LEU A 32 -10.31 15.73 -6.66
C LEU A 32 -11.26 16.63 -5.87
N GLU A 33 -12.55 16.40 -6.03
CA GLU A 33 -13.62 16.98 -5.22
C GLU A 33 -14.07 16.00 -4.12
N PRO A 34 -14.75 16.48 -3.04
CA PRO A 34 -15.31 15.59 -2.04
C PRO A 34 -16.27 14.57 -2.66
N GLY A 35 -15.93 13.29 -2.57
CA GLY A 35 -16.67 12.18 -3.18
C GLY A 35 -15.87 11.44 -4.24
N ASP A 36 -14.86 12.07 -4.84
CA ASP A 36 -13.96 11.42 -5.78
C ASP A 36 -13.01 10.46 -5.08
N ALA A 37 -12.63 9.39 -5.81
CA ALA A 37 -11.68 8.39 -5.35
C ALA A 37 -10.70 8.03 -6.45
N VAL A 38 -9.45 7.74 -6.05
CA VAL A 38 -8.41 7.20 -6.92
C VAL A 38 -8.07 5.80 -6.43
N PHE A 39 -8.16 4.84 -7.33
CA PHE A 39 -7.76 3.45 -7.10
C PHE A 39 -6.47 3.17 -7.85
N PHE A 40 -5.48 2.61 -7.16
CA PHE A 40 -4.19 2.28 -7.73
C PHE A 40 -3.65 0.99 -7.11
N HIS A 41 -2.77 0.31 -7.84
CA HIS A 41 -2.15 -0.93 -7.40
C HIS A 41 -1.13 -0.66 -6.27
N MET A 42 -0.94 -1.58 -5.32
CA MET A 42 -0.02 -1.36 -4.18
C MET A 42 1.44 -1.10 -4.60
N LEU A 43 1.82 -1.52 -5.81
CA LEU A 43 3.16 -1.30 -6.38
C LEU A 43 3.29 0.02 -7.17
N THR A 44 2.23 0.81 -7.31
CA THR A 44 2.29 2.09 -8.00
C THR A 44 3.02 3.11 -7.15
N LEU A 45 4.13 3.66 -7.68
CA LEU A 45 4.77 4.83 -7.08
C LEU A 45 3.79 6.01 -7.14
N HIS A 46 3.50 6.59 -5.98
CA HIS A 46 2.55 7.68 -5.86
C HIS A 46 3.03 8.71 -4.85
N SER A 47 2.60 9.95 -5.05
CA SER A 47 2.86 11.05 -4.14
C SER A 47 1.66 12.00 -4.14
N SER A 48 1.63 12.91 -3.17
CA SER A 48 0.65 13.99 -3.15
C SER A 48 1.37 15.32 -3.06
N LYS A 49 0.84 16.33 -3.75
CA LYS A 49 1.33 17.70 -3.58
C LYS A 49 0.95 18.23 -2.19
N GLY A 50 1.77 19.13 -1.66
CA GLY A 50 1.46 19.89 -0.46
C GLY A 50 0.17 20.71 -0.62
N SER A 51 -0.43 21.11 0.50
CA SER A 51 -1.65 21.91 0.53
C SER A 51 -1.47 23.09 1.49
N ALA A 52 -1.87 24.28 1.06
CA ALA A 52 -1.89 25.47 1.92
C ALA A 52 -3.02 25.41 2.96
N ASN A 53 -4.07 24.63 2.69
CA ASN A 53 -5.21 24.42 3.58
C ASN A 53 -5.23 22.98 4.12
N THR A 54 -6.00 22.75 5.19
CA THR A 54 -6.22 21.39 5.71
C THR A 54 -6.86 20.49 4.65
N ARG A 55 -6.13 19.45 4.24
CA ARG A 55 -6.63 18.39 3.34
C ARG A 55 -6.72 17.09 4.14
N ARG A 56 -7.90 16.47 4.12
CA ARG A 56 -8.14 15.15 4.73
C ARG A 56 -8.39 14.14 3.63
N ALA A 57 -7.80 12.96 3.75
CA ALA A 57 -8.05 11.83 2.87
C ALA A 57 -8.30 10.60 3.75
N PHE A 58 -9.13 9.70 3.24
CA PHE A 58 -9.35 8.38 3.83
C PHE A 58 -8.85 7.33 2.85
N SER A 59 -7.94 6.47 3.30
CA SER A 59 -7.36 5.41 2.46
C SER A 59 -7.79 4.05 2.99
N VAL A 60 -8.27 3.21 2.07
CA VAL A 60 -8.57 1.80 2.30
C VAL A 60 -7.65 0.95 1.44
N ARG A 61 -7.36 -0.27 1.89
CA ARG A 61 -6.60 -1.26 1.13
C ARG A 61 -7.49 -2.48 0.92
N PHE A 62 -7.54 -2.96 -0.31
CA PHE A 62 -8.26 -4.17 -0.68
C PHE A 62 -7.24 -5.22 -1.08
N LEU A 63 -7.52 -6.46 -0.74
CA LEU A 63 -6.71 -7.62 -1.13
C LEU A 63 -7.50 -8.44 -2.14
N GLY A 64 -6.80 -8.95 -3.16
CA GLY A 64 -7.35 -9.92 -4.09
C GLY A 64 -7.38 -11.32 -3.48
N ASP A 65 -8.12 -12.22 -4.14
CA ASP A 65 -8.27 -13.61 -3.72
C ASP A 65 -6.96 -14.42 -3.82
N ASP A 66 -5.97 -13.91 -4.55
CA ASP A 66 -4.65 -14.52 -4.78
C ASP A 66 -3.57 -14.07 -3.79
N ILE A 67 -3.91 -13.21 -2.82
CA ILE A 67 -2.95 -12.70 -1.85
C ILE A 67 -2.70 -13.73 -0.75
N THR A 68 -1.42 -13.97 -0.44
CA THR A 68 -0.99 -14.84 0.67
C THR A 68 -0.33 -14.05 1.79
N HIS A 69 -0.47 -14.55 3.02
CA HIS A 69 0.21 -14.01 4.18
C HIS A 69 1.73 -14.18 4.07
N ALA A 70 2.44 -13.06 4.16
CA ALA A 70 3.90 -13.01 4.10
C ALA A 70 4.45 -12.31 5.34
N PRO A 71 4.66 -13.05 6.46
CA PRO A 71 5.28 -12.51 7.66
C PRO A 71 6.64 -11.86 7.33
N ARG A 72 6.88 -10.67 7.90
CA ARG A 72 8.15 -9.97 7.75
C ARG A 72 8.93 -10.04 9.05
N PRO A 73 10.27 -10.16 9.01
CA PRO A 73 11.10 -10.12 10.22
C PRO A 73 11.22 -8.70 10.81
N TRP A 74 10.54 -7.71 10.24
CA TRP A 74 10.47 -6.33 10.70
C TRP A 74 9.01 -5.91 10.95
N VAL A 75 8.82 -4.88 11.76
CA VAL A 75 7.50 -4.31 12.07
C VAL A 75 6.89 -3.71 10.81
N THR A 76 5.64 -4.07 10.52
CA THR A 76 4.88 -3.53 9.39
C THR A 76 3.98 -2.37 9.84
N SER A 77 3.55 -1.51 8.91
CA SER A 77 2.65 -0.39 9.20
C SER A 77 1.41 -0.42 8.29
N PRO A 78 0.21 -0.69 8.84
CA PRO A 78 -0.04 -1.03 10.25
C PRO A 78 0.49 -2.43 10.60
N GLU A 79 0.85 -2.61 11.87
CA GLU A 79 1.08 -3.93 12.44
C GLU A 79 -0.28 -4.56 12.79
N PHE A 80 -0.39 -5.88 12.64
CA PHE A 80 -1.57 -6.66 13.03
C PHE A 80 -1.19 -7.67 14.13
N PRO A 81 -1.20 -7.26 15.42
CA PRO A 81 -0.80 -8.13 16.52
C PRO A 81 -1.63 -9.42 16.57
N GLY A 82 -0.96 -10.55 16.78
CA GLY A 82 -1.63 -11.85 16.87
C GLY A 82 -1.99 -12.49 15.53
N LEU A 83 -1.75 -11.83 14.39
CA LEU A 83 -2.12 -12.37 13.08
C LEU A 83 -1.21 -13.53 12.68
N ALA A 84 0.09 -13.46 12.95
CA ALA A 84 1.04 -14.49 12.53
C ALA A 84 0.85 -15.83 13.24
N GLU A 85 0.25 -15.80 14.42
CA GLU A 85 -0.13 -16.98 15.20
C GLU A 85 -1.43 -17.62 14.67
N ARG A 86 -2.31 -16.84 14.05
CA ARG A 86 -3.58 -17.31 13.46
C ARG A 86 -3.44 -17.73 12.01
N LEU A 87 -2.59 -17.05 11.26
CA LEU A 87 -2.43 -17.23 9.83
C LEU A 87 -0.97 -17.62 9.49
N PRO A 88 -0.71 -18.88 9.11
CA PRO A 88 0.64 -19.31 8.74
C PRO A 88 1.20 -18.57 7.51
N ALA A 89 2.53 -18.55 7.38
CA ALA A 89 3.17 -18.03 6.17
C ALA A 89 2.72 -18.80 4.92
N GLY A 90 2.41 -18.08 3.85
CA GLY A 90 1.94 -18.63 2.57
C GLY A 90 0.47 -19.03 2.53
N ALA A 91 -0.25 -18.99 3.66
CA ALA A 91 -1.70 -19.19 3.67
C ALA A 91 -2.41 -18.03 2.94
N PRO A 92 -3.61 -18.24 2.35
CA PRO A 92 -4.42 -17.15 1.82
C PRO A 92 -4.65 -16.05 2.87
N MET A 93 -4.59 -14.78 2.47
CA MET A 93 -4.70 -13.63 3.38
C MET A 93 -6.16 -13.38 3.81
N HIS A 94 -6.71 -14.31 4.59
CA HIS A 94 -8.10 -14.33 5.03
C HIS A 94 -8.17 -14.58 6.55
N ASP A 95 -8.79 -13.65 7.27
CA ASP A 95 -9.05 -13.71 8.71
C ASP A 95 -10.37 -12.95 8.94
N ASP A 96 -11.39 -13.61 9.49
CA ASP A 96 -12.75 -13.05 9.53
C ASP A 96 -12.85 -11.75 10.35
N ASP A 97 -11.93 -11.52 11.29
CA ASP A 97 -11.92 -10.35 12.17
C ASP A 97 -11.11 -9.18 11.56
N LEU A 98 -9.90 -9.45 11.06
CA LEU A 98 -8.98 -8.41 10.57
C LEU A 98 -9.05 -8.18 9.05
N PHE A 99 -9.43 -9.19 8.28
CA PHE A 99 -9.50 -9.18 6.81
C PHE A 99 -10.83 -9.76 6.31
N PRO A 100 -11.97 -9.15 6.66
CA PRO A 100 -13.28 -9.67 6.30
C PRO A 100 -13.52 -9.62 4.78
N VAL A 101 -14.26 -10.61 4.26
CA VAL A 101 -14.67 -10.64 2.85
C VAL A 101 -15.65 -9.52 2.56
N LEU A 102 -15.26 -8.61 1.67
CA LEU A 102 -16.10 -7.49 1.22
C LEU A 102 -17.13 -7.92 0.16
N TYR A 103 -16.70 -8.76 -0.78
CA TYR A 103 -17.49 -9.15 -1.94
C TYR A 103 -17.20 -10.60 -2.31
N ARG A 104 -18.26 -11.35 -2.64
CA ARG A 104 -18.14 -12.68 -3.22
C ARG A 104 -18.70 -12.62 -4.63
N GLN A 105 -17.84 -12.89 -5.61
CA GLN A 105 -18.30 -13.03 -6.98
C GLN A 105 -19.24 -14.23 -7.06
N SER A 106 -20.47 -14.01 -7.52
CA SER A 106 -21.38 -15.10 -7.84
C SER A 106 -21.09 -15.54 -9.27
N ASN A 107 -20.93 -16.85 -9.49
CA ASN A 107 -20.82 -17.43 -10.83
C ASN A 107 -22.16 -17.36 -11.57
#